data_AF-A0A357T3L9-F1
#
_entry.id   AF-A0A357T3L9-F1
#
_cell.length_a   1.000
_cell.length_b   1.000
_cell.length_c   1.000
_cell.angle_alpha   90.00
_cell.angle_beta   90.00
_cell.angle_gamma   90.00
#
_symmetry.space_group_name_H-M   'P 1'
#
loop_
_entity.id
_entity.type
_entity.pdbx_description
1 polymer ?
#
loop_
_entity_poly.entity_id
_entity_poly.type
_entity_poly.pdbx_seq_one_letter_code
_entity_poly.pdbx_strand_id
1 'polypeptide(L)'
;INDTIVIFDRIRENLRFKKRTDSYEQIANMAILQSMRRSLNTSITTVLAILVLYLIGSPTIKDFMFALLIGLTVGTYSSLFMATPLWALWKTAEEKKPRSAKVATATGK
;
A
#
# COMPACT_ATOMS: atom_id res chain seq x y z
N ILE A 1 7.66 -4.67 -2.25
CA ILE A 1 8.11 -3.51 -3.06
C ILE A 1 7.13 -3.20 -4.18
N ASN A 2 6.86 -4.13 -5.10
CA ASN A 2 5.96 -3.89 -6.24
C ASN A 2 4.54 -3.45 -5.79
N ASP A 3 3.95 -4.16 -4.83
CA ASP A 3 2.60 -3.82 -4.31
C ASP A 3 2.53 -2.45 -3.64
N THR A 4 3.57 -2.08 -2.89
CA THR A 4 3.65 -0.78 -2.21
C THR A 4 3.62 0.38 -3.21
N ILE A 5 4.39 0.28 -4.30
CA ILE A 5 4.45 1.33 -5.33
C ILE A 5 3.09 1.49 -6.00
N VAL A 6 2.43 0.39 -6.34
CA VAL A 6 1.12 0.39 -7.01
C VAL A 6 0.04 0.98 -6.12
N ILE A 7 0.02 0.63 -4.82
CA ILE A 7 -0.98 1.17 -3.88
C ILE A 7 -0.79 2.67 -3.69
N PHE A 8 0.46 3.14 -3.54
CA PHE A 8 0.75 4.56 -3.37
C PHE A 8 0.45 5.36 -4.63
N ASP A 9 0.72 4.79 -5.80
CA ASP A 9 0.35 5.42 -7.07
C ASP A 9 -1.18 5.57 -7.17
N ARG A 10 -1.93 4.52 -6.82
CA ARG A 10 -3.40 4.56 -6.84
C ARG A 10 -3.99 5.52 -5.82
N ILE A 11 -3.39 5.62 -4.62
CA ILE A 11 -3.75 6.64 -3.63
C ILE A 11 -3.56 8.04 -4.19
N ARG A 12 -2.42 8.32 -4.87
CA ARG A 12 -2.17 9.62 -5.50
C ARG A 12 -3.14 9.91 -6.63
N GLU A 13 -3.47 8.92 -7.44
CA GLU A 13 -4.46 9.03 -8.51
C GLU A 13 -5.85 9.36 -7.95
N ASN A 14 -6.32 8.60 -6.97
CA ASN A 14 -7.62 8.83 -6.33
C ASN A 14 -7.68 10.20 -5.61
N LEU A 15 -6.55 10.70 -5.10
CA LEU A 15 -6.46 12.03 -4.52
C LEU A 15 -6.61 13.16 -5.55
N ARG A 16 -6.17 12.95 -6.81
CA ARG A 16 -6.36 13.94 -7.90
C ARG A 16 -7.83 14.08 -8.30
N PHE A 17 -8.61 13.02 -8.16
CA PHE A 17 -10.06 13.00 -8.45
C PHE A 17 -10.93 13.21 -7.20
N LYS A 18 -10.32 13.54 -6.05
CA LYS A 18 -11.00 13.74 -4.77
C LYS A 18 -12.04 14.87 -4.87
N LYS A 19 -13.27 14.60 -4.41
CA LYS A 19 -14.26 15.66 -4.12
C LYS A 19 -14.06 16.18 -2.70
N ARG A 20 -14.44 17.44 -2.43
CA ARG A 20 -14.29 18.06 -1.10
C ARG A 20 -14.99 17.30 0.03
N THR A 21 -15.99 16.49 -0.30
CA THR A 21 -16.79 15.68 0.63
C THR A 21 -16.16 14.33 0.97
N ASP A 22 -15.16 13.86 0.23
CA ASP A 22 -14.61 12.52 0.44
C ASP A 22 -13.62 12.52 1.62
N SER A 23 -13.78 11.56 2.53
CA SER A 23 -12.81 11.32 3.61
C SER A 23 -11.53 10.70 3.03
N TYR A 24 -10.37 11.01 3.63
CA TYR A 24 -9.10 10.36 3.28
C TYR A 24 -9.15 8.84 3.48
N GLU A 25 -9.96 8.38 4.42
CA GLU A 25 -10.17 6.97 4.69
C GLU A 25 -10.94 6.26 3.57
N GLN A 26 -11.93 6.94 2.97
CA GLN A 26 -12.66 6.42 1.81
C GLN A 26 -11.76 6.31 0.58
N ILE A 27 -10.90 7.30 0.36
CA ILE A 27 -9.92 7.32 -0.75
C ILE A 27 -8.90 6.19 -0.58
N ALA A 28 -8.41 6.00 0.64
CA ALA A 28 -7.52 4.91 1.04
C ALA A 28 -8.17 3.54 0.77
N ASN A 29 -9.40 3.34 1.25
CA ASN A 29 -10.13 2.08 1.04
C ASN A 29 -10.39 1.80 -0.45
N MET A 30 -10.77 2.83 -1.21
CA MET A 30 -10.99 2.71 -2.65
C MET A 30 -9.70 2.36 -3.40
N ALA A 31 -8.57 2.95 -3.00
CA ALA A 31 -7.26 2.62 -3.56
C ALA A 31 -6.88 1.16 -3.29
N ILE A 32 -7.07 0.68 -2.04
CA ILE A 32 -6.87 -0.74 -1.67
C ILE A 32 -7.69 -1.63 -2.59
N LEU A 33 -9.00 -1.39 -2.71
CA LEU A 33 -9.90 -2.26 -3.46
C LEU A 33 -9.49 -2.37 -4.94
N GLN A 34 -9.07 -1.25 -5.53
CA GLN A 34 -8.63 -1.19 -6.93
C GLN A 34 -7.30 -1.92 -7.15
N SER A 35 -6.32 -1.76 -6.26
CA SER A 35 -5.03 -2.44 -6.37
C SER A 35 -5.07 -3.91 -5.94
N MET A 36 -5.97 -4.28 -5.02
CA MET A 36 -6.03 -5.61 -4.41
C MET A 36 -6.22 -6.71 -5.43
N ARG A 37 -7.09 -6.53 -6.44
CA ARG A 37 -7.30 -7.56 -7.47
C ARG A 37 -6.01 -7.87 -8.22
N ARG A 38 -5.24 -6.84 -8.60
CA ARG A 38 -3.96 -7.01 -9.30
C ARG A 38 -2.93 -7.67 -8.38
N SER A 39 -2.70 -7.08 -7.20
CA SER A 39 -1.72 -7.57 -6.23
C SER A 39 -1.99 -9.01 -5.79
N LEU A 40 -3.24 -9.36 -5.48
CA LEU A 40 -3.62 -10.72 -5.16
C LEU A 40 -3.32 -11.67 -6.31
N ASN A 41 -3.74 -11.33 -7.53
CA ASN A 41 -3.50 -12.20 -8.69
C ASN A 41 -2.01 -12.46 -8.91
N THR A 42 -1.16 -11.43 -8.85
CA THR A 42 0.30 -11.62 -8.95
C THR A 42 0.89 -12.39 -7.77
N SER A 43 0.41 -12.16 -6.55
CA SER A 43 0.89 -12.90 -5.37
C SER A 43 0.52 -14.38 -5.45
N ILE A 44 -0.71 -14.72 -5.85
CA ILE A 44 -1.20 -16.10 -5.99
C ILE A 44 -0.43 -16.84 -7.08
N THR A 45 -0.23 -16.24 -8.26
CA THR A 45 0.53 -16.89 -9.33
C THR A 45 1.99 -17.11 -8.93
N THR A 46 2.59 -16.19 -8.18
CA THR A 46 3.95 -16.33 -7.66
C THR A 46 4.03 -17.43 -6.59
N VAL A 47 3.07 -17.47 -5.66
CA VAL A 47 2.98 -18.54 -4.65
C VAL A 47 2.83 -19.90 -5.34
N LEU A 48 1.98 -20.01 -6.36
CA LEU A 48 1.82 -21.26 -7.12
C LEU A 48 3.14 -21.71 -7.78
N ALA A 49 3.87 -20.78 -8.40
CA ALA A 49 5.18 -21.09 -8.98
C ALA A 49 6.19 -21.56 -7.93
N ILE A 50 6.28 -20.85 -6.79
CA ILE A 50 7.14 -21.23 -5.66
C ILE A 50 6.75 -22.61 -5.11
N LEU A 51 5.45 -22.91 -5.05
CA LEU A 51 4.94 -24.16 -4.48
C LEU A 51 5.28 -25.36 -5.38
N VAL A 52 5.16 -25.21 -6.70
CA VAL A 52 5.61 -26.24 -7.66
C VAL A 52 7.12 -26.49 -7.54
N LEU A 53 7.92 -25.41 -7.46
CA LEU A 53 9.37 -25.50 -7.28
C LEU A 53 9.77 -26.10 -5.93
N TYR A 54 8.98 -25.84 -4.87
CA TYR A 54 9.22 -26.42 -3.55
C TYR A 54 8.92 -27.93 -3.53
N LEU A 55 7.91 -28.40 -4.26
CA LEU A 55 7.57 -29.82 -4.34
C LEU A 55 8.58 -30.61 -5.19
N ILE A 56 8.92 -30.09 -6.37
CA ILE A 56 9.72 -30.81 -7.38
C ILE A 56 11.22 -30.48 -7.30
N GLY A 57 11.59 -29.36 -6.66
CA GLY A 57 12.97 -28.88 -6.60
C GLY A 57 13.92 -29.73 -5.76
N SER A 58 15.21 -29.55 -5.98
CA SER A 58 16.27 -30.17 -5.19
C SER A 58 16.31 -29.61 -3.75
N PRO A 59 16.88 -30.33 -2.76
CA PRO A 59 16.92 -29.89 -1.37
C PRO A 59 17.47 -28.46 -1.19
N THR A 60 18.51 -28.09 -1.93
CA THR A 60 19.10 -26.75 -1.90
C THR A 60 18.13 -25.64 -2.34
N ILE A 61 17.26 -25.93 -3.32
CA ILE A 61 16.27 -24.96 -3.81
C ILE A 61 15.09 -24.87 -2.85
N LYS A 62 14.75 -25.95 -2.13
CA LYS A 62 13.62 -25.96 -1.18
C LYS A 62 13.80 -24.96 -0.05
N ASP A 63 15.00 -24.88 0.54
CA ASP A 63 15.29 -23.90 1.60
C ASP A 63 15.15 -22.46 1.10
N PHE A 64 15.62 -22.21 -0.12
CA PHE A 64 15.48 -20.91 -0.78
C PHE A 64 14.01 -20.57 -1.10
N MET A 65 13.24 -21.54 -1.62
CA MET A 65 11.81 -21.37 -1.90
C MET A 65 11.01 -21.13 -0.62
N PHE A 66 11.37 -21.78 0.48
CA PHE A 66 10.74 -21.56 1.79
C PHE A 66 10.96 -20.12 2.28
N ALA A 67 12.19 -19.62 2.19
CA ALA A 67 12.51 -18.23 2.50
C ALA A 67 11.74 -17.24 1.62
N LEU A 68 11.63 -17.52 0.31
CA LEU A 68 10.83 -16.71 -0.62
C LEU A 68 9.35 -16.73 -0.29
N LEU A 69 8.80 -17.88 0.10
CA LEU A 69 7.40 -18.01 0.47
C LEU A 69 7.07 -17.09 1.66
N ILE A 70 7.87 -17.17 2.73
CA ILE A 70 7.69 -16.32 3.92
C ILE A 70 7.86 -14.84 3.55
N GLY A 71 8.92 -14.50 2.83
CA GLY A 71 9.19 -13.12 2.43
C GLY A 71 8.07 -12.52 1.56
N LEU A 72 7.53 -13.31 0.64
CA LEU A 72 6.42 -12.91 -0.21
C LEU A 72 5.13 -12.73 0.60
N THR A 73 4.79 -13.66 1.49
CA THR A 73 3.58 -13.56 2.31
C THR A 73 3.62 -12.33 3.22
N VAL A 74 4.73 -12.13 3.94
CA VAL A 74 4.91 -10.97 4.83
C VAL A 74 4.95 -9.67 4.01
N GLY A 75 5.63 -9.66 2.86
CA GLY A 75 5.74 -8.48 2.00
C GLY A 75 4.40 -8.05 1.39
N THR A 76 3.60 -9.01 0.90
CA THR A 76 2.27 -8.76 0.33
C THR A 76 1.31 -8.25 1.40
N TYR A 77 1.29 -8.89 2.57
CA TYR A 77 0.45 -8.47 3.70
C TYR A 77 0.82 -7.06 4.20
N SER A 78 2.11 -6.81 4.43
CA SER A 78 2.60 -5.50 4.90
C SER A 78 2.25 -4.38 3.91
N SER A 79 2.42 -4.61 2.61
CA SER A 79 2.15 -3.59 1.59
C SER A 79 0.67 -3.20 1.49
N LEU A 80 -0.25 -4.15 1.65
CA LEU A 80 -1.70 -3.90 1.55
C LEU A 80 -2.27 -3.27 2.83
N PHE A 81 -1.87 -3.79 4.00
CA PHE A 81 -2.50 -3.46 5.28
C PHE A 81 -1.75 -2.40 6.09
N MET A 82 -0.43 -2.22 5.92
CA MET A 82 0.31 -1.19 6.68
C MET A 82 0.44 0.13 5.91
N ALA A 83 0.62 0.09 4.59
CA ALA A 83 0.86 1.30 3.80
C ALA A 83 -0.33 2.28 3.81
N THR A 84 -1.55 1.76 3.72
CA THR A 84 -2.77 2.54 3.58
C THR A 84 -3.19 3.28 4.86
N PRO A 85 -3.25 2.63 6.05
CA PRO A 85 -3.53 3.34 7.30
C PRO A 85 -2.39 4.28 7.69
N LEU A 86 -1.13 3.94 7.40
CA LEU A 86 -0.01 4.85 7.64
C LEU A 86 -0.15 6.15 6.85
N TRP A 87 -0.55 6.07 5.58
CA TRP A 87 -0.83 7.24 4.77
C TRP A 87 -2.04 8.04 5.27
N ALA A 88 -3.14 7.36 5.63
CA ALA A 88 -4.34 8.01 6.17
C ALA A 88 -4.06 8.74 7.49
N LEU A 89 -3.27 8.13 8.39
CA LEU A 89 -2.84 8.73 9.65
C LEU A 89 -1.94 9.96 9.42
N TRP A 90 -0.97 9.87 8.50
CA TRP A 90 -0.13 11.01 8.14
C TRP A 90 -0.93 12.17 7.57
N LYS A 91 -1.92 11.90 6.69
CA LYS A 91 -2.75 12.97 6.15
C LYS A 91 -3.67 13.61 7.18
N THR A 92 -4.24 12.82 8.09
CA THR A 92 -5.04 13.33 9.20
C THR A 92 -4.21 14.18 10.16
N ALA A 93 -2.93 13.85 10.36
CA ALA A 93 -1.99 14.65 11.14
C ALA A 93 -1.61 15.97 10.45
N GLU A 94 -1.49 15.99 9.12
CA GLU A 94 -1.27 17.23 8.34
C GLU A 94 -2.48 18.17 8.37
N GLU A 95 -3.71 17.66 8.31
CA GLU A 95 -4.92 18.49 8.42
C GLU A 95 -5.12 19.08 9.83
N LYS A 96 -4.68 18.36 10.87
CA LYS A 96 -4.69 18.86 12.26
C LYS A 96 -3.61 19.91 12.53
N LYS A 97 -2.60 20.07 11.67
CA LYS A 97 -1.62 21.15 11.79
C LYS A 97 -2.32 22.44 11.37
N PRO A 98 -2.71 23.31 12.30
CA PRO A 98 -3.66 24.36 11.98
C PRO A 98 -3.01 25.30 10.98
N ARG A 99 -3.82 25.71 10.01
CA ARG A 99 -3.69 26.88 9.14
C ARG A 99 -3.45 28.20 9.92
N SER A 100 -3.22 28.14 11.24
CA SER A 100 -2.89 29.24 12.15
C SER A 100 -1.57 29.95 11.79
N ALA A 101 -0.63 29.29 11.11
CA ALA A 101 0.64 29.93 10.73
C ALA A 101 0.58 30.85 9.50
N LYS A 102 -0.53 30.89 8.74
CA LYS A 102 -0.63 31.71 7.51
C LYS A 102 -1.57 32.92 7.61
N VAL A 103 -2.31 33.09 8.71
CA VAL A 103 -3.23 34.25 8.88
C VAL A 103 -2.57 35.38 9.70
N ALA A 104 -1.57 35.09 10.53
CA ALA A 104 -0.91 36.11 11.37
C ALA A 104 0.05 37.05 10.61
N THR A 105 0.44 36.73 9.38
CA THR A 105 1.40 37.53 8.59
C THR A 105 0.76 38.41 7.51
N ALA A 106 -0.57 38.39 7.36
CA ALA A 106 -1.28 39.14 6.32
C ALA A 106 -2.09 40.35 6.84
N THR A 107 -2.08 40.64 8.14
CA THR A 107 -2.83 41.77 8.76
C THR A 107 -1.91 42.81 9.40
N GLY A 108 -0.61 42.76 9.10
CA GLY A 108 0.37 43.73 9.58
C GLY A 108 0.99 44.51 8.43
N LYS A 109 0.18 45.32 7.73
CA LYS A 109 0.59 46.50 6.98
C LYS A 109 -0.62 47.40 6.72
#